data_AF-A0A9E3N695-F1
#
_entry.id   AF-A0A9E3N695-F1
#
_cell.length_a   1.000
_cell.length_b   1.000
_cell.length_c   1.000
_cell.angle_alpha   90.00
_cell.angle_beta   90.00
_cell.angle_gamma   90.00
#
_symmetry.space_group_name_H-M   'P 1'
#
loop_
_entity.id
_entity.type
_entity.pdbx_description
1 polymer ?
#
loop_
_entity_poly.entity_id
_entity_poly.type
_entity_poly.pdbx_seq_one_letter_code
_entity_poly.pdbx_strand_id
1 'polypeptide(L)'
;MKTTVTPSLTFLTGGGQMAARIAGHDWRATPLGPIEGWPAALRTALGLALNSRFPTLLCWGGELTSFHNDAYTPLLGDKTALGLPFRTVWPEVWDTVGPIAAKACAGEASYAEDMPVLIERHGYPEQCWFTFSYSPVRD
;
A
#
# COMPACT_ATOMS: atom_id res chain seq x y z
N MET A 1 38.43 -2.30 -3.12
CA MET A 1 37.31 -3.21 -2.78
C MET A 1 36.11 -2.34 -2.41
N LYS A 2 35.02 -2.39 -3.18
CA LYS A 2 33.77 -1.72 -2.79
C LYS A 2 33.05 -2.65 -1.81
N THR A 3 32.91 -2.24 -0.56
CA THR A 3 32.13 -2.97 0.44
C THR A 3 30.68 -3.03 -0.03
N THR A 4 30.21 -4.19 -0.46
CA THR A 4 28.79 -4.44 -0.67
C THR A 4 28.13 -4.47 0.70
N VAL A 5 27.63 -3.32 1.14
CA VAL A 5 26.70 -3.24 2.27
C VAL A 5 25.42 -3.94 1.80
N THR A 6 25.14 -5.13 2.32
CA THR A 6 23.81 -5.74 2.18
C THR A 6 22.84 -4.80 2.87
N PRO A 7 21.90 -4.18 2.14
CA PRO A 7 20.98 -3.22 2.75
C PRO A 7 20.12 -3.95 3.77
N SER A 8 20.10 -3.40 4.97
CA SER A 8 19.33 -3.96 6.07
C SER A 8 17.83 -3.81 5.78
N LEU A 9 17.08 -4.90 5.87
CA LEU A 9 15.62 -4.90 5.78
C LEU A 9 14.96 -4.47 7.10
N THR A 10 15.61 -3.59 7.86
CA THR A 10 15.14 -3.14 9.19
C THR A 10 13.76 -2.51 9.16
N PHE A 11 13.35 -1.91 8.05
CA PHE A 11 12.02 -1.33 7.87
C PHE A 11 10.88 -2.37 7.90
N LEU A 12 11.19 -3.67 7.78
CA LEU A 12 10.22 -4.76 7.94
C LEU A 12 10.08 -5.23 9.40
N THR A 13 10.97 -4.80 10.29
CA THR A 13 10.96 -5.20 11.70
C THR A 13 9.64 -4.79 12.37
N GLY A 14 9.01 -5.73 13.08
CA GLY A 14 7.76 -5.48 13.80
C GLY A 14 6.50 -5.47 12.93
N GLY A 15 6.63 -5.53 11.60
CA GLY A 15 5.52 -5.38 10.65
C GLY A 15 4.63 -6.61 10.40
N GLY A 16 4.68 -7.61 11.29
CA GLY A 16 3.75 -8.75 11.29
C GLY A 16 3.85 -9.68 10.08
N GLN A 17 2.71 -10.28 9.70
CA GLN A 17 2.64 -11.26 8.61
C GLN A 17 2.91 -10.60 7.26
N MET A 18 2.40 -9.39 7.05
CA MET A 18 2.59 -8.68 5.79
C MET A 18 4.05 -8.31 5.55
N ALA A 19 4.81 -7.96 6.60
CA ALA A 19 6.26 -7.78 6.48
C ALA A 19 6.98 -9.05 5.99
N ALA A 20 6.58 -10.23 6.50
CA ALA A 20 7.13 -11.50 6.05
C ALA A 20 6.75 -11.80 4.58
N ARG A 21 5.51 -11.47 4.18
CA ARG A 21 5.07 -11.60 2.78
C ARG A 21 5.83 -10.66 1.85
N ILE A 22 6.09 -9.42 2.27
CA ILE A 22 6.91 -8.46 1.52
C ILE A 22 8.34 -8.99 1.38
N ALA A 23 8.95 -9.53 2.44
CA ALA A 23 10.29 -10.11 2.38
C ALA A 23 10.37 -11.33 1.44
N GLY A 24 9.31 -12.13 1.37
CA GLY A 24 9.24 -13.34 0.55
C GLY A 24 8.74 -13.14 -0.89
N HIS A 25 8.31 -11.93 -1.26
CA HIS A 25 7.80 -11.65 -2.60
C HIS A 25 8.94 -11.45 -3.61
N ASP A 26 8.80 -12.01 -4.81
CA ASP A 26 9.80 -11.83 -5.88
C ASP A 26 9.64 -10.45 -6.55
N TRP A 27 10.23 -9.44 -5.94
CA TRP A 27 10.20 -8.08 -6.45
C TRP A 27 11.03 -7.87 -7.72
N ARG A 28 11.91 -8.82 -8.08
CA ARG A 28 12.75 -8.70 -9.29
C ARG A 28 11.90 -8.74 -10.57
N ALA A 29 10.75 -9.42 -10.50
CA ALA A 29 9.77 -9.47 -11.58
C ALA A 29 8.86 -8.24 -11.64
N THR A 30 9.02 -7.27 -10.73
CA THR A 30 8.17 -6.07 -10.63
C THR A 30 8.92 -4.81 -11.07
N PRO A 31 8.21 -3.73 -11.47
CA PRO A 31 8.82 -2.44 -11.78
C PRO A 31 9.63 -1.81 -10.63
N LEU A 32 9.41 -2.22 -9.38
CA LEU A 32 10.17 -1.73 -8.22
C LEU A 32 11.58 -2.34 -8.11
N GLY A 33 11.80 -3.46 -8.78
CA GLY A 33 13.05 -4.21 -8.69
C GLY A 33 13.34 -4.76 -7.29
N PRO A 34 14.55 -5.30 -7.08
CA PRO A 34 14.95 -5.93 -5.82
C PRO A 34 14.72 -5.03 -4.61
N ILE A 35 14.22 -5.61 -3.52
CA ILE A 35 13.90 -4.89 -2.26
C ILE A 35 15.12 -4.17 -1.67
N GLU A 36 16.33 -4.68 -1.94
CA GLU A 36 17.62 -4.11 -1.60
C GLU A 36 17.92 -2.78 -2.31
N GLY A 37 17.27 -2.50 -3.43
CA GLY A 37 17.42 -1.27 -4.21
C GLY A 37 16.39 -0.19 -3.90
N TRP A 38 15.38 -0.48 -3.08
CA TRP A 38 14.27 0.46 -2.87
C TRP A 38 14.68 1.82 -2.28
N PRO A 39 14.05 2.92 -2.72
CA PRO A 39 14.30 4.26 -2.19
C PRO A 39 14.11 4.34 -0.67
N ALA A 40 14.89 5.21 -0.01
CA ALA A 40 14.81 5.40 1.44
C ALA A 40 13.43 5.91 1.89
N ALA A 41 12.79 6.76 1.08
CA ALA A 41 11.44 7.27 1.33
C ALA A 41 10.40 6.12 1.36
N LEU A 42 10.43 5.21 0.37
CA LEU A 42 9.57 4.02 0.35
C LEU A 42 9.78 3.17 1.61
N ARG A 43 11.03 2.86 1.95
CA ARG A 43 11.34 2.04 3.14
C ARG A 43 10.83 2.68 4.42
N THR A 44 11.00 3.99 4.56
CA THR A 44 10.53 4.74 5.74
C THR A 44 9.01 4.72 5.83
N ALA A 45 8.33 5.07 4.74
CA ALA A 45 6.87 5.09 4.69
C ALA A 45 6.27 3.69 4.93
N LEU A 46 6.87 2.66 4.34
CA LEU A 46 6.43 1.28 4.51
C LEU A 46 6.66 0.79 5.95
N GLY A 47 7.79 1.14 6.57
CA GLY A 47 8.04 0.82 7.97
C GLY A 47 7.02 1.45 8.92
N LEU A 48 6.62 2.69 8.67
CA LEU A 48 5.53 3.36 9.40
C LEU A 48 4.18 2.67 9.16
N ALA A 49 3.84 2.38 7.90
CA ALA A 49 2.59 1.73 7.54
C ALA A 49 2.45 0.35 8.18
N LEU A 50 3.48 -0.49 8.08
CA LEU A 50 3.51 -1.85 8.61
C LEU A 50 3.37 -1.89 10.14
N ASN A 51 3.89 -0.89 10.86
CA ASN A 51 3.80 -0.81 12.31
C ASN A 51 2.57 -0.04 12.81
N SER A 52 1.76 0.55 11.92
CA SER A 52 0.50 1.22 12.27
C SER A 52 -0.54 0.21 12.77
N ARG A 53 -1.33 0.61 13.77
CA ARG A 53 -2.52 -0.15 14.22
C ARG A 53 -3.78 0.23 13.46
N PHE A 54 -3.76 1.30 12.68
CA PHE A 54 -4.84 1.63 11.75
C PHE A 54 -4.65 0.85 10.44
N PRO A 55 -5.75 0.41 9.79
CA PRO A 55 -5.70 -0.10 8.43
C PRO A 55 -4.95 0.87 7.52
N THR A 56 -3.82 0.45 6.97
CA THR A 56 -2.95 1.32 6.17
C THR A 56 -2.63 0.65 4.84
N LEU A 57 -2.87 1.38 3.75
CA LEU A 57 -2.44 1.04 2.39
C LEU A 57 -1.43 2.09 1.94
N LEU A 58 -0.30 1.65 1.41
CA LEU A 58 0.72 2.49 0.78
C LEU A 58 0.75 2.15 -0.71
N CYS A 59 0.65 3.17 -1.56
CA CYS A 59 0.76 3.04 -3.01
C CYS A 59 2.05 3.71 -3.49
N TRP A 60 2.83 3.05 -4.36
CA TRP A 60 4.12 3.56 -4.82
C TRP A 60 4.32 3.53 -6.33
N GLY A 61 4.98 4.57 -6.85
CA GLY A 61 5.34 4.69 -8.26
C GLY A 61 4.16 5.00 -9.19
N GLY A 62 4.44 5.10 -10.49
CA GLY A 62 3.43 5.49 -11.50
C GLY A 62 2.24 4.54 -11.62
N GLU A 63 2.44 3.25 -11.33
CA GLU A 63 1.38 2.23 -11.34
C GLU A 63 0.62 2.12 -10.00
N LEU A 64 0.98 2.92 -8.99
CA LEU A 64 0.41 2.84 -7.63
C LEU A 64 0.47 1.40 -7.08
N THR A 65 1.67 0.83 -7.08
CA THR A 65 1.93 -0.52 -6.56
C THR A 65 1.53 -0.57 -5.09
N SER A 66 0.64 -1.49 -4.75
CA SER A 66 -0.01 -1.55 -3.44
C SER A 66 0.77 -2.38 -2.41
N PHE A 67 0.94 -1.80 -1.24
CA PHE A 67 1.41 -2.43 -0.01
C PHE A 67 0.39 -2.16 1.08
N HIS A 68 0.22 -3.07 2.03
CA HIS A 68 -0.67 -2.83 3.17
C HIS A 68 -0.06 -3.36 4.46
N ASN A 69 -0.68 -3.07 5.59
CA ASN A 69 -0.37 -3.72 6.87
C ASN A 69 -1.41 -4.79 7.21
N ASP A 70 -1.12 -5.59 8.24
CA ASP A 70 -2.03 -6.66 8.68
C ASP A 70 -3.43 -6.15 9.02
N ALA A 71 -3.53 -4.94 9.59
CA ALA A 71 -4.81 -4.31 9.96
C ALA A 71 -5.69 -3.95 8.75
N TYR A 72 -5.13 -3.82 7.55
CA TYR A 72 -5.87 -3.59 6.31
C TYR A 72 -6.43 -4.87 5.69
N THR A 73 -5.93 -6.04 6.08
CA THR A 73 -6.35 -7.34 5.52
C THR A 73 -7.86 -7.56 5.57
N PRO A 74 -8.58 -7.26 6.68
CA PRO A 74 -10.04 -7.44 6.73
C PRO A 74 -10.81 -6.56 5.73
N LEU A 75 -10.25 -5.42 5.31
CA LEU A 75 -10.89 -4.57 4.31
C LEU A 75 -10.86 -5.23 2.94
N LEU A 76 -9.74 -5.88 2.59
CA LEU A 76 -9.56 -6.59 1.32
C LEU A 76 -10.48 -7.82 1.18
N GLY A 77 -10.80 -8.47 2.30
CA GLY A 77 -11.48 -9.77 2.30
C GLY A 77 -10.65 -10.80 1.53
N ASP A 78 -11.21 -11.33 0.45
CA ASP A 78 -10.58 -12.39 -0.36
C ASP A 78 -9.62 -11.84 -1.42
N LYS A 79 -9.51 -10.51 -1.56
CA LYS A 79 -8.65 -9.87 -2.56
C LYS A 79 -7.17 -9.98 -2.21
N THR A 80 -6.35 -10.20 -3.22
CA THR A 80 -4.89 -10.00 -3.14
C THR A 80 -4.54 -8.57 -3.53
N ALA A 81 -3.64 -7.92 -2.78
CA ALA A 81 -3.22 -6.55 -3.07
C ALA A 81 -1.70 -6.36 -3.23
N LEU A 82 -0.89 -7.19 -2.55
CA LEU A 82 0.55 -6.99 -2.49
C LEU A 82 1.18 -7.00 -3.89
N GLY A 83 1.81 -5.89 -4.25
CA GLY A 83 2.52 -5.76 -5.53
C GLY A 83 1.62 -5.48 -6.74
N LEU A 84 0.30 -5.39 -6.55
CA LEU A 84 -0.64 -5.10 -7.64
C LEU A 84 -0.93 -3.59 -7.75
N PRO A 85 -1.26 -3.08 -8.96
CA PRO A 85 -1.73 -1.71 -9.13
C PRO A 85 -2.99 -1.44 -8.29
N PHE A 86 -3.06 -0.30 -7.62
CA PHE A 86 -4.19 0.05 -6.74
C PHE A 86 -5.56 -0.06 -7.45
N ARG A 87 -5.64 0.38 -8.71
CA ARG A 87 -6.84 0.27 -9.55
C ARG A 87 -7.27 -1.17 -9.84
N THR A 88 -6.34 -2.12 -9.82
CA THR A 88 -6.61 -3.55 -10.01
C THR A 88 -7.11 -4.18 -8.71
N VAL A 89 -6.68 -3.66 -7.56
CA VAL A 89 -7.16 -4.11 -6.24
C VAL A 89 -8.58 -3.62 -5.97
N TRP A 90 -8.92 -2.41 -6.44
CA TRP A 90 -10.21 -1.76 -6.17
C TRP A 90 -10.87 -1.21 -7.45
N PRO A 91 -11.11 -2.05 -8.48
CA PRO A 91 -11.71 -1.59 -9.73
C PRO A 91 -13.11 -1.01 -9.52
N GLU A 92 -13.87 -1.53 -8.56
CA GLU A 92 -15.28 -1.17 -8.33
C GLU A 92 -15.48 0.22 -7.72
N VAL A 93 -14.45 0.78 -7.05
CA VAL A 93 -14.47 2.12 -6.47
C VAL A 93 -13.47 3.08 -7.13
N TRP A 94 -12.78 2.64 -8.18
CA TRP A 94 -11.66 3.38 -8.77
C TRP A 94 -12.06 4.77 -9.27
N ASP A 95 -13.24 4.91 -9.87
CA ASP A 95 -13.71 6.22 -10.36
C ASP A 95 -13.91 7.23 -9.22
N THR A 96 -14.14 6.74 -7.99
CA THR A 96 -14.26 7.55 -6.78
C THR A 96 -12.90 7.82 -6.13
N VAL A 97 -12.10 6.77 -5.90
CA VAL A 97 -10.84 6.89 -5.12
C VAL A 97 -9.61 7.25 -5.96
N GLY A 98 -9.64 6.96 -7.25
CA GLY A 98 -8.55 7.26 -8.20
C GLY A 98 -8.24 8.75 -8.28
N PRO A 99 -9.23 9.65 -8.43
CA PRO A 99 -9.00 11.09 -8.37
C PRO A 99 -8.39 11.55 -7.03
N ILE A 100 -8.76 10.92 -5.92
CA ILE A 100 -8.21 11.22 -4.59
C ILE A 100 -6.75 10.76 -4.50
N ALA A 101 -6.42 9.58 -5.01
CA ALA A 101 -5.06 9.07 -5.12
C ALA A 101 -4.19 9.99 -6.00
N ALA A 102 -4.72 10.46 -7.14
CA ALA A 102 -4.02 11.37 -8.03
C ALA A 102 -3.67 12.71 -7.35
N LYS A 103 -4.58 13.27 -6.54
CA LYS A 103 -4.30 14.47 -5.73
C LYS A 103 -3.17 14.24 -4.72
N ALA A 104 -3.18 13.08 -4.03
CA ALA A 104 -2.10 12.72 -3.12
C ALA A 104 -0.76 12.59 -3.85
N CYS A 105 -0.73 12.00 -5.05
CA CYS A 105 0.48 11.97 -5.88
C CYS A 105 0.95 13.36 -6.34
N ALA A 106 0.02 14.32 -6.49
CA ALA A 106 0.33 15.72 -6.78
C ALA A 106 0.73 16.52 -5.52
N GLY A 107 0.81 15.89 -4.35
CA GLY A 107 1.24 16.52 -3.10
C GLY A 107 0.10 17.10 -2.24
N GLU A 108 -1.16 16.90 -2.63
CA GLU A 108 -2.35 17.38 -1.92
C GLU A 108 -2.93 16.27 -1.03
N ALA A 109 -2.95 16.49 0.28
CA ALA A 109 -3.60 15.56 1.20
C ALA A 109 -5.12 15.73 1.17
N SER A 110 -5.85 14.64 1.44
CA SER A 110 -7.31 14.64 1.49
C SER A 110 -7.82 13.90 2.72
N TYR A 111 -9.00 14.29 3.21
CA TYR A 111 -9.72 13.59 4.27
C TYR A 111 -11.17 13.40 3.83
N ALA A 112 -11.72 12.23 4.10
CA ALA A 112 -13.13 11.93 3.92
C ALA A 112 -13.66 11.25 5.18
N GLU A 113 -14.85 11.66 5.60
CA GLU A 113 -15.55 11.12 6.76
C GLU A 113 -16.82 10.42 6.28
N ASP A 114 -17.06 9.20 6.77
CA ASP A 114 -18.22 8.37 6.45
C ASP A 114 -18.53 8.33 4.95
N MET A 115 -17.51 8.17 4.11
CA MET A 115 -17.68 8.14 2.67
C MET A 115 -18.35 6.81 2.27
N PRO A 116 -19.52 6.84 1.62
CA PRO A 116 -20.18 5.63 1.16
C PRO A 116 -19.43 5.07 -0.05
N VAL A 117 -19.08 3.79 0.01
CA VAL A 117 -18.48 3.05 -1.11
C VAL A 117 -19.09 1.67 -1.23
N LEU A 118 -19.27 1.21 -2.47
CA LEU A 118 -19.68 -0.16 -2.77
C LEU A 118 -18.42 -0.95 -3.12
N ILE A 119 -18.04 -1.89 -2.26
CA ILE A 119 -16.84 -2.71 -2.45
C ILE A 119 -17.19 -4.18 -2.60
N GLU A 120 -16.43 -4.95 -3.37
CA GLU A 120 -16.62 -6.39 -3.52
C GLU A 120 -15.62 -7.15 -2.65
N ARG A 121 -15.96 -7.43 -1.41
CA ARG A 121 -15.14 -8.29 -0.53
C ARG A 121 -15.96 -9.53 -0.19
N HIS A 122 -15.36 -10.71 -0.30
CA HIS A 122 -16.03 -12.01 -0.09
C HIS A 122 -16.94 -12.48 -1.23
N GLY A 123 -16.70 -12.02 -2.46
CA GLY A 123 -17.41 -12.49 -3.66
C GLY A 123 -18.82 -11.93 -3.84
N TYR A 124 -19.19 -10.88 -3.09
CA TYR A 124 -20.42 -10.11 -3.28
C TYR A 124 -20.19 -8.62 -3.04
N PRO A 125 -20.99 -7.72 -3.65
CA PRO A 125 -20.94 -6.28 -3.36
C PRO A 125 -21.48 -5.95 -1.96
N GLU A 126 -20.73 -5.16 -1.19
CA GLU A 126 -21.07 -4.71 0.15
C GLU A 126 -21.03 -3.18 0.22
N GLN A 127 -22.13 -2.57 0.66
CA GLN A 127 -22.17 -1.14 0.93
C GLN A 127 -21.47 -0.85 2.26
N CYS A 128 -20.41 -0.06 2.20
CA CYS A 128 -19.57 0.32 3.34
C CYS A 128 -19.51 1.84 3.51
N TRP A 129 -19.13 2.26 4.71
CA TRP A 129 -18.80 3.65 5.04
C TRP A 129 -17.40 3.67 5.63
N PHE A 130 -16.52 4.51 5.07
CA PHE A 130 -15.15 4.63 5.54
C PHE A 130 -14.78 6.09 5.82
N THR A 131 -14.11 6.28 6.95
CA THR A 131 -13.37 7.50 7.28
C THR A 131 -11.90 7.24 7.02
N PHE A 132 -11.29 8.02 6.13
CA PHE A 132 -9.91 7.83 5.71
C PHE A 132 -9.22 9.13 5.31
N SER A 133 -7.89 9.07 5.22
CA SER A 133 -7.05 10.14 4.71
C SER A 133 -6.04 9.59 3.71
N TYR A 134 -5.84 10.30 2.60
CA TYR A 134 -4.71 10.06 1.70
C TYR A 134 -3.68 11.14 1.93
N SER A 135 -2.46 10.72 2.25
CA SER A 135 -1.33 11.61 2.53
C SER A 135 -0.22 11.37 1.51
N PRO A 136 0.37 12.43 0.93
CA PRO A 136 1.50 12.31 0.01
C PRO A 136 2.73 11.75 0.73
N VAL A 137 3.37 10.75 0.13
CA VAL A 137 4.76 10.41 0.46
C VAL A 137 5.65 11.20 -0.47
N ARG A 138 6.57 11.97 0.09
CA ARG A 138 7.52 12.79 -0.66
C ARG A 138 8.84 12.02 -0.76
N ASP A 139 9.33 11.83 -1.98
CA ASP A 139 10.56 11.10 -2.29
C ASP A 139 11.59 11.96 -3.05
#